data_AF-A0A6G2VD76-F1
#
_entry.id   AF-A0A6G2VD76-F1
#
_cell.length_a   1.000
_cell.length_b   1.000
_cell.length_c   1.000
_cell.angle_alpha   90.00
_cell.angle_beta   90.00
_cell.angle_gamma   90.00
#
_symmetry.space_group_name_H-M   'P 1'
#
loop_
_entity.id
_entity.type
_entity.pdbx_description
1 polymer ?
#
loop_
_entity_poly.entity_id
_entity_poly.type
_entity_poly.pdbx_seq_one_letter_code
_entity_poly.pdbx_strand_id
1 'polypeptide(L)' 'MGCVNRHDLGLLVLRAGTGAVLAAHGAQKLFGWFGGGGIEGTTAAMEAMGFHPPKHSALAAGLG' A
#
# COMPACT_ATOMS: atom_id res chain seq x y z
N MET A 1 -10.78 -0.38 -32.41
CA MET A 1 -9.96 0.27 -31.36
C MET A 1 -10.44 1.69 -31.20
N GLY A 2 -10.94 2.07 -30.01
CA GLY A 2 -11.27 3.47 -29.72
C GLY A 2 -9.98 4.28 -29.57
N CYS A 3 -9.97 5.51 -30.09
CA CYS A 3 -8.86 6.44 -29.93
C CYS A 3 -8.74 6.85 -28.45
N VAL A 4 -7.55 6.72 -27.87
CA VAL A 4 -7.25 7.23 -26.52
C VAL A 4 -7.43 8.75 -26.51
N ASN A 5 -8.33 9.25 -25.68
CA ASN A 5 -8.58 10.69 -25.57
C ASN A 5 -8.03 11.27 -24.24
N ARG A 6 -8.15 12.59 -24.06
CA ARG A 6 -7.65 13.29 -22.86
C ARG A 6 -8.29 12.78 -21.56
N HIS A 7 -9.55 12.35 -21.63
CA HIS A 7 -10.25 11.81 -20.47
C HIS A 7 -9.68 10.44 -20.08
N ASP A 8 -9.43 9.56 -21.06
CA ASP A 8 -8.79 8.26 -20.84
C ASP A 8 -7.38 8.41 -20.25
N LEU A 9 -6.60 9.38 -20.74
CA LEU A 9 -5.29 9.70 -20.19
C LEU A 9 -5.38 10.23 -18.75
N GLY A 10 -6.33 11.12 -18.48
CA GLY A 10 -6.57 11.63 -17.12
C GLY A 10 -6.93 10.50 -16.14
N LEU A 11 -7.80 9.60 -16.58
CA LEU A 11 -8.19 8.40 -15.85
C LEU A 11 -7.05 7.40 -15.64
N LEU A 12 -6.14 7.28 -16.61
CA LEU A 12 -4.94 6.45 -16.50
C LEU A 12 -3.97 7.05 -15.48
N VAL A 13 -3.69 8.34 -15.56
CA VAL A 13 -2.80 9.05 -14.61
C VAL A 13 -3.35 8.94 -13.19
N LEU A 14 -4.66 9.15 -12.99
CA LEU A 14 -5.28 9.02 -11.68
C LEU A 14 -5.11 7.61 -11.11
N ARG A 15 -5.34 6.57 -11.91
CA ARG A 15 -5.16 5.17 -11.49
C ARG A 15 -3.70 4.84 -11.18
N ALA A 16 -2.79 5.22 -12.08
CA ALA A 16 -1.37 4.96 -11.91
C ALA A 16 -0.80 5.69 -10.70
N GLY A 17 -1.16 6.97 -10.50
CA GLY A 17 -0.74 7.74 -9.34
C GLY A 17 -1.27 7.16 -8.03
N THR A 18 -2.57 6.85 -7.96
CA THR A 18 -3.18 6.23 -6.78
C THR A 18 -2.56 4.87 -6.47
N GLY A 19 -2.41 4.03 -7.50
CA GLY A 19 -1.79 2.71 -7.37
C GLY A 19 -0.33 2.78 -6.93
N ALA A 20 0.44 3.76 -7.42
CA ALA A 20 1.81 3.99 -7.00
C ALA A 20 1.91 4.39 -5.52
N VAL A 21 1.01 5.25 -5.03
CA VAL A 21 0.95 5.63 -3.61
C VAL A 21 0.60 4.43 -2.73
N LEU A 22 -0.39 3.63 -3.13
CA LEU A 22 -0.76 2.41 -2.39
C LEU A 22 0.40 1.40 -2.38
N ALA A 23 1.06 1.19 -3.52
CA ALA A 23 2.24 0.32 -3.60
C ALA A 23 3.40 0.81 -2.72
N ALA A 24 3.66 2.12 -2.69
CA ALA A 24 4.69 2.70 -1.82
C ALA A 24 4.34 2.50 -0.33
N HIS A 25 3.07 2.66 0.04
CA HIS A 25 2.59 2.44 1.40
C HIS A 25 2.66 0.96 1.83
N GLY A 26 2.29 0.04 0.93
CA GLY A 26 2.48 -1.40 1.14
C GLY A 26 3.97 -1.75 1.31
N ALA A 27 4.85 -1.17 0.49
CA ALA A 27 6.29 -1.37 0.58
C ALA A 27 6.89 -0.81 1.89
N GLN A 28 6.37 0.32 2.41
CA GLN A 28 6.72 0.83 3.74
C GLN A 28 6.39 -0.18 4.84
N LYS A 29 5.21 -0.80 4.75
CA LYS A 29 4.74 -1.76 5.74
C LYS A 29 5.39 -3.14 5.66
N LEU A 30 5.71 -3.61 4.45
CA LEU A 30 6.28 -4.95 4.27
C LEU A 30 7.80 -4.94 4.31
N PHE A 31 8.43 -3.96 3.66
CA PHE A 31 9.88 -3.96 3.40
C PHE A 31 10.61 -2.81 4.08
N GLY A 32 9.90 -1.88 4.72
CA GLY A 32 10.49 -0.68 5.33
C GLY A 32 11.03 0.32 4.31
N TRP A 33 10.65 0.19 3.03
CA TRP A 33 11.05 1.13 1.99
C TRP A 33 10.51 2.52 2.26
N PHE A 34 11.15 3.53 1.70
CA PHE A 34 10.75 4.93 1.86
C PHE A 34 10.69 5.38 3.33
N GLY A 35 11.54 4.80 4.20
CA GLY A 35 11.60 5.11 5.63
C GLY A 35 10.49 4.48 6.48
N GLY A 36 9.80 3.46 5.94
CA GLY A 36 8.76 2.73 6.67
C GLY A 36 9.31 1.80 7.76
N GLY A 37 8.45 1.40 8.70
CA GLY A 37 8.81 0.55 9.83
C GLY A 37 9.01 -0.94 9.50
N GLY A 38 8.78 -1.36 8.25
CA GLY A 38 8.87 -2.76 7.84
C GLY A 38 7.82 -3.64 8.52
N ILE A 39 7.91 -4.95 8.28
CA ILE A 39 6.89 -5.88 8.76
C ILE A 39 6.90 -5.99 10.28
N GLU A 40 8.07 -5.83 10.92
CA GLU A 40 8.22 -5.81 12.38
C GLU A 40 7.54 -4.59 12.99
N GLY A 41 7.81 -3.39 12.48
CA GLY A 41 7.18 -2.16 12.97
C GLY A 41 5.66 -2.16 12.72
N THR A 42 5.23 -2.69 11.57
CA THR A 42 3.81 -2.83 11.26
C THR A 42 3.15 -3.86 12.16
N THR A 43 3.82 -4.98 12.48
CA THR A 43 3.32 -5.99 13.43
C THR A 43 3.15 -5.39 14.82
N ALA A 44 4.14 -4.64 15.32
CA ALA A 44 4.05 -3.95 16.59
C ALA A 44 2.90 -2.93 16.62
N ALA A 45 2.68 -2.20 15.52
CA ALA A 45 1.56 -1.28 15.41
C ALA A 45 0.20 -2.02 15.43
N MET A 46 0.08 -3.15 14.73
CA MET A 46 -1.14 -3.98 14.77
C MET A 46 -1.41 -4.53 16.17
N GLU A 47 -0.36 -4.97 16.87
CA GLU A 47 -0.46 -5.44 18.26
C GLU A 47 -0.91 -4.31 19.20
N ALA A 48 -0.33 -3.11 19.06
CA ALA A 48 -0.71 -1.93 19.84
C ALA A 48 -2.16 -1.49 19.58
N MET A 49 -2.70 -1.77 18.39
CA MET A 49 -4.11 -1.55 18.06
C MET A 49 -5.04 -2.69 18.52
N GLY A 50 -4.50 -3.76 19.10
CA GLY A 50 -5.26 -4.89 19.63
C GLY A 50 -5.59 -5.99 18.61
N PHE A 51 -4.99 -5.97 17.41
CA PHE A 51 -5.19 -7.05 16.44
C PHE A 51 -4.48 -8.34 16.88
N HIS A 52 -5.18 -9.47 16.72
CA HIS A 52 -4.66 -10.79 17.02
C HIS A 52 -5.03 -11.80 15.92
N PRO A 53 -4.09 -12.57 15.35
CA PRO A 53 -2.64 -12.46 15.53
C PRO A 53 -2.05 -11.25 14.76
N PRO A 54 -1.23 -10.40 15.41
CA PRO A 54 -0.85 -9.09 14.87
C PRO A 54 -0.05 -9.17 13.55
N LYS A 55 0.77 -10.21 13.38
CA LYS A 55 1.57 -10.41 12.17
C LYS A 55 0.71 -10.68 10.92
N HIS A 56 -0.40 -11.40 11.05
CA HIS A 56 -1.29 -11.65 9.92
C HIS A 56 -2.01 -10.36 9.50
N SER A 57 -2.44 -9.55 10.46
CA SER A 57 -3.00 -8.22 10.20
C SER A 57 -1.97 -7.29 9.56
N ALA A 58 -0.70 -7.37 9.96
CA ALA A 58 0.36 -6.57 9.37
C ALA A 58 0.65 -6.96 7.92
N LEU A 59 0.67 -8.26 7.61
CA LEU A 59 0.78 -8.75 6.24
C LEU A 59 -0.42 -8.32 5.39
N ALA A 60 -1.64 -8.45 5.90
CA ALA A 60 -2.85 -8.01 5.21
C ALA A 60 -2.82 -6.49 4.96
N ALA A 61 -2.38 -5.70 5.94
CA ALA A 61 -2.28 -4.25 5.82
C ALA A 61 -1.18 -3.76 4.85
N GLY A 62 -0.19 -4.60 4.56
CA GLY A 62 0.88 -4.32 3.61
C GLY A 62 0.63 -4.88 2.20
N LEU A 63 -0.18 -5.92 2.06
CA LEU A 63 -0.56 -6.51 0.76
C LEU A 63 -1.84 -5.88 0.15
N GLY A 64 -2.67 -5.28 0.99
CA GLY A 64 -3.93 -4.63 0.60
C GLY A 64 -3.80 -3.19 0.14
#